data_AF-A0AA88NQ31-F1
#
_entry.id   AF-A0AA88NQ31-F1
#
_cell.length_a   1.000
_cell.length_b   1.000
_cell.length_c   1.000
_cell.angle_alpha   90.00
_cell.angle_beta   90.00
_cell.angle_gamma   90.00
#
_symmetry.space_group_name_H-M   'P 1'
#
loop_
_entity.id
_entity.type
_entity.pdbx_description
1 polymer ?
#
loop_
_entity_poly.entity_id
_entity_poly.type
_entity_poly.pdbx_seq_one_letter_code
_entity_poly.pdbx_strand_id
1 'polypeptide(L)'
;MEVTAFCSRLLMLEFILLGTRVQNNYAHGHDAVVLRISPNTLQHFDYEHVSFTCEGSDTSTTLRVTKDAGESSPVCTNKTLSSGFSCTFDRAYPADSGQYWCETKGERSNTVNITVTAESVILESPALVFEGTLRALTFSSCYGLLSPFSC
;
A
#
# COMPACT_ATOMS: atom_id res chain seq x y z
N MET A 1 21.59 31.02 51.89
CA MET A 1 20.50 30.98 50.90
C MET A 1 21.04 30.42 49.59
N GLU A 2 21.44 29.14 49.59
CA GLU A 2 22.05 28.45 48.43
C GLU A 2 21.42 27.06 48.18
N VAL A 3 20.79 26.46 49.20
CA VAL A 3 20.16 25.14 49.13
C VAL A 3 18.92 25.14 48.22
N THR A 4 18.16 26.23 48.19
CA THR A 4 16.98 26.39 47.31
C THR A 4 17.37 26.56 45.84
N ALA A 5 18.52 27.19 45.56
CA ALA A 5 19.04 27.37 44.21
C ALA A 5 19.52 26.04 43.62
N PHE A 6 20.21 25.21 44.41
CA PHE A 6 20.63 23.87 44.00
C PHE A 6 19.44 22.95 43.68
N CYS A 7 18.40 22.98 44.52
CA CYS A 7 17.19 22.19 44.29
C CYS A 7 16.48 22.60 42.99
N SER A 8 16.41 23.92 42.70
CA SER A 8 15.82 24.40 41.44
C SER A 8 16.63 23.99 40.20
N ARG A 9 17.97 24.01 40.28
CA ARG A 9 18.87 23.59 39.19
C ARG A 9 18.75 22.09 38.92
N LEU A 10 18.62 21.28 39.98
CA LEU A 10 18.47 19.82 39.88
C LEU A 10 17.11 19.45 39.26
N LEU A 11 16.03 20.12 39.68
CA LEU A 11 14.69 19.94 39.11
C LEU A 11 14.65 20.33 37.61
N MET A 12 15.32 21.40 37.21
CA MET A 12 15.39 21.80 35.80
C MET A 12 16.14 20.78 34.93
N LEU A 13 17.20 20.15 35.44
CA LEU A 13 17.93 19.07 34.75
C LEU A 13 17.10 17.78 34.62
N GLU A 14 16.36 17.42 35.67
CA GLU A 14 15.38 16.30 35.62
C GLU A 14 14.30 16.55 34.57
N PHE A 15 13.75 17.77 34.50
CA PHE A 15 12.76 18.14 33.48
C PHE A 15 13.32 18.10 32.05
N ILE A 16 14.59 18.48 31.83
CA ILE A 16 15.24 18.39 30.52
C ILE A 16 15.49 16.93 30.13
N LEU A 17 15.94 16.08 31.07
CA LEU A 17 16.16 14.65 30.83
C LEU A 17 14.85 13.85 30.64
N LEU A 18 13.74 14.31 31.23
CA LEU A 18 12.40 13.79 30.97
C LEU A 18 11.84 14.33 29.64
N GLY A 19 12.16 15.57 29.26
CA GLY A 19 11.77 16.18 27.99
C GLY A 19 12.41 15.52 26.76
N THR A 20 13.66 15.05 26.86
CA THR A 20 14.32 14.31 25.77
C THR A 20 13.72 12.92 25.53
N ARG A 21 13.10 12.29 26.55
CA ARG A 21 12.32 11.06 26.36
C ARG A 21 11.00 11.32 25.63
N VAL A 22 10.40 12.49 25.82
CA VAL A 22 9.17 12.88 25.11
C VAL A 22 9.49 13.19 23.65
N GLN A 23 10.64 13.79 23.33
CA GLN A 23 11.01 14.13 21.94
C GLN A 23 11.48 12.95 21.10
N ASN A 24 11.96 11.85 21.71
CA ASN A 24 12.42 10.66 20.96
C ASN A 24 11.28 9.81 20.37
N ASN A 25 10.02 10.16 20.65
CA ASN A 25 8.83 9.55 20.05
C ASN A 25 8.07 10.48 19.08
N TYR A 26 8.57 11.71 18.82
CA TYR A 26 8.02 12.62 17.82
C TYR A 26 8.96 12.85 16.62
N ALA A 27 9.98 12.00 16.46
CA ALA A 27 10.53 11.81 15.14
C ALA A 27 9.55 10.91 14.37
N HIS A 28 8.89 11.50 13.35
CA HIS A 28 8.12 10.82 12.30
C HIS A 28 6.59 10.67 12.52
N GLY A 29 5.83 11.76 12.40
CA GLY A 29 4.36 11.62 12.48
C GLY A 29 3.49 12.68 11.83
N HIS A 30 4.01 13.59 10.99
CA HIS A 30 3.14 14.60 10.37
C HIS A 30 3.48 15.03 8.94
N ASP A 31 4.51 14.45 8.31
CA ASP A 31 4.85 14.71 6.90
C ASP A 31 4.94 13.43 6.06
N ALA A 32 4.74 12.25 6.67
CA ALA A 32 4.88 10.97 5.99
C ALA A 32 3.75 10.73 4.98
N VAL A 33 4.13 10.53 3.72
CA VAL A 33 3.22 10.14 2.64
C VAL A 33 2.92 8.65 2.73
N VAL A 34 1.64 8.27 2.76
CA VAL A 34 1.17 6.89 2.86
C VAL A 34 0.36 6.52 1.63
N LEU A 35 0.67 5.38 1.02
CA LEU A 35 -0.10 4.79 -0.07
C LEU A 35 -1.05 3.71 0.48
N ARG A 36 -2.33 3.89 0.22
CA ARG A 36 -3.41 2.91 0.45
C ARG A 36 -3.96 2.38 -0.86
N ILE A 37 -4.41 1.13 -0.83
CA ILE A 37 -5.08 0.47 -1.96
C ILE A 37 -6.48 0.01 -1.54
N SER A 38 -7.44 0.13 -2.46
CA SER A 38 -8.82 -0.29 -2.29
C SER A 38 -9.30 -1.03 -3.55
N PRO A 39 -9.76 -2.29 -3.44
CA PRO A 39 -9.79 -3.11 -2.22
C PRO A 39 -8.37 -3.38 -1.67
N ASN A 40 -8.25 -3.66 -0.37
CA ASN A 40 -6.95 -3.92 0.29
C ASN A 40 -6.43 -5.33 -0.01
N THR A 41 -6.30 -5.65 -1.29
CA THR A 41 -5.79 -6.91 -1.81
C THR A 41 -4.58 -6.62 -2.70
N LEU A 42 -3.67 -7.59 -2.80
CA LEU A 42 -2.50 -7.49 -3.69
C LEU A 42 -2.66 -8.28 -4.98
N GLN A 43 -3.64 -9.19 -5.01
CA GLN A 43 -4.03 -9.93 -6.19
C GLN A 43 -5.37 -9.38 -6.66
N HIS A 44 -5.44 -9.09 -7.96
CA HIS A 44 -6.64 -8.63 -8.65
C HIS A 44 -6.86 -9.48 -9.91
N PHE A 45 -8.10 -9.57 -10.34
CA PHE A 45 -8.43 -10.15 -11.64
C PHE A 45 -8.49 -9.06 -12.72
N ASP A 46 -8.40 -9.47 -13.98
CA ASP A 46 -8.61 -8.55 -15.08
C ASP A 46 -10.02 -7.96 -15.01
N TYR A 47 -10.15 -6.72 -15.47
CA TYR A 47 -11.39 -5.93 -15.41
C TYR A 47 -11.88 -5.58 -14.00
N GLU A 48 -11.17 -5.93 -12.93
CA GLU A 48 -11.48 -5.44 -11.59
C GLU A 48 -11.14 -3.96 -11.43
N HIS A 49 -11.88 -3.31 -10.54
CA HIS A 49 -11.68 -1.93 -10.17
C HIS A 49 -10.65 -1.82 -9.03
N VAL A 50 -9.61 -1.01 -9.23
CA VAL A 50 -8.54 -0.79 -8.25
C VAL A 50 -8.34 0.70 -8.02
N SER A 51 -8.30 1.12 -6.76
CA SER A 51 -8.07 2.51 -6.39
C SER A 51 -6.87 2.65 -5.47
N PHE A 52 -5.97 3.56 -5.81
CA PHE A 52 -4.82 3.97 -5.02
C PHE A 52 -5.10 5.32 -4.38
N THR A 53 -4.76 5.49 -3.11
CA THR A 53 -4.91 6.76 -2.39
C THR A 53 -3.60 7.09 -1.69
N CYS A 54 -3.01 8.21 -2.06
CA CYS A 54 -1.88 8.81 -1.37
C CYS A 54 -2.39 9.79 -0.31
N GLU A 55 -2.23 9.45 0.97
CA GLU A 55 -2.51 10.32 2.11
C GLU A 55 -1.20 10.99 2.55
N GLY A 56 -1.16 12.32 2.64
CA GLY A 56 0.07 13.04 2.99
C GLY A 56 -0.10 14.56 2.94
N SER A 57 0.95 15.27 3.36
CA SER A 57 1.02 16.74 3.41
C SER A 57 0.76 17.41 2.05
N ASP A 58 0.32 18.67 2.06
CA ASP A 58 -0.23 19.47 0.94
C ASP A 58 0.78 19.81 -0.19
N THR A 59 1.61 18.85 -0.58
CA THR A 59 2.58 18.99 -1.67
C THR A 59 2.15 18.20 -2.90
N SER A 60 2.63 18.63 -4.07
CA SER A 60 2.40 17.93 -5.34
C SER A 60 2.83 16.47 -5.23
N THR A 61 1.87 15.56 -5.41
CA THR A 61 2.07 14.10 -5.28
C THR A 61 1.86 13.41 -6.62
N THR A 62 2.77 12.50 -6.97
CA THR A 62 2.71 11.68 -8.20
C THR A 62 2.68 10.21 -7.82
N LEU A 63 1.73 9.43 -8.36
CA LEU A 63 1.74 7.98 -8.23
C LEU A 63 2.61 7.40 -9.34
N ARG A 64 3.63 6.64 -8.94
CA ARG A 64 4.54 5.95 -9.86
C ARG A 64 4.34 4.45 -9.79
N VAL A 65 4.59 3.80 -10.92
CA VAL A 65 4.70 2.35 -11.04
C VAL A 65 6.06 1.98 -11.64
N THR A 66 6.69 0.93 -11.11
CA THR A 66 7.76 0.20 -11.81
C THR A 66 7.23 -1.14 -12.27
N LYS A 67 7.40 -1.41 -13.57
CA LYS A 67 7.14 -2.72 -14.19
C LYS A 67 8.41 -3.56 -14.15
N ASP A 68 8.32 -4.88 -14.37
CA ASP A 68 9.45 -5.83 -14.30
C ASP A 68 10.70 -5.41 -15.10
N ALA A 69 10.55 -4.50 -16.07
CA ALA A 69 11.63 -3.86 -16.81
C ALA A 69 12.48 -2.84 -15.99
N GLY A 70 12.18 -2.60 -14.72
CA GLY A 70 12.90 -1.66 -13.84
C GLY A 70 12.65 -0.18 -14.15
N GLU A 71 11.97 0.13 -15.25
CA GLU A 71 11.60 1.49 -15.63
C GLU A 71 10.38 1.96 -14.82
N SER A 72 10.53 3.09 -14.13
CA SER A 72 9.43 3.72 -13.38
C SER A 72 8.71 4.74 -14.26
N SER A 73 7.40 4.63 -14.39
CA SER A 73 6.56 5.58 -15.12
C SER A 73 5.52 6.21 -14.18
N PRO A 74 5.20 7.52 -14.35
CA PRO A 74 4.08 8.12 -13.65
C PRO A 74 2.79 7.56 -14.24
N VAL A 75 1.93 6.98 -13.41
CA VAL A 75 0.62 6.49 -13.87
C VAL A 75 -0.42 7.59 -13.71
N CYS A 76 -0.34 8.34 -12.62
CA CYS A 76 -1.29 9.36 -12.28
C CYS A 76 -0.58 10.56 -11.64
N THR A 77 -0.97 11.77 -12.00
CA THR A 77 -0.37 13.01 -11.47
C THR A 77 -1.46 13.99 -11.08
N ASN A 78 -1.42 14.49 -9.86
CA ASN A 78 -2.29 15.59 -9.44
C ASN A 78 -1.49 16.89 -9.29
N LYS A 79 -1.94 17.91 -10.01
CA LYS A 79 -1.36 19.26 -9.99
C LYS A 79 -2.02 20.17 -8.94
N THR A 80 -3.12 19.74 -8.33
CA THR A 80 -3.97 20.56 -7.46
C THR A 80 -3.82 20.15 -6.01
N LEU A 81 -3.50 21.12 -5.14
CA LEU A 81 -3.37 20.96 -3.69
C LEU A 81 -4.76 20.81 -3.04
N SER A 82 -5.13 19.60 -2.69
CA SER A 82 -6.15 19.34 -1.67
C SER A 82 -5.81 18.02 -1.01
N SER A 83 -6.18 17.88 0.27
CA SER A 83 -5.85 16.76 1.15
C SER A 83 -6.04 15.40 0.48
N GLY A 84 -4.92 14.76 0.11
CA GLY A 84 -4.87 13.43 -0.50
C GLY A 84 -5.04 13.40 -2.02
N PHE A 85 -4.35 12.44 -2.65
CA PHE A 85 -4.44 12.16 -4.09
C PHE A 85 -4.96 10.74 -4.30
N SER A 86 -6.12 10.60 -4.95
CA SER A 86 -6.62 9.30 -5.39
C SER A 86 -6.39 9.10 -6.89
N CYS A 87 -6.01 7.88 -7.26
CA CYS A 87 -6.01 7.41 -8.64
C CYS A 87 -6.76 6.09 -8.74
N THR A 88 -7.61 5.97 -9.75
CA THR A 88 -8.52 4.85 -9.88
C THR A 88 -8.40 4.26 -11.28
N PHE A 89 -8.27 2.93 -11.36
CA PHE A 89 -8.35 2.16 -12.58
C PHE A 89 -9.71 1.48 -12.60
N ASP A 90 -10.56 1.88 -13.54
CA ASP A 90 -11.89 1.28 -13.71
C ASP A 90 -11.81 -0.20 -14.12
N ARG A 91 -10.71 -0.57 -14.81
CA ARG A 91 -10.41 -1.92 -15.27
C ARG A 91 -8.91 -2.15 -15.18
N ALA A 92 -8.50 -3.05 -14.31
CA ALA A 92 -7.12 -3.50 -14.22
C ALA A 92 -6.80 -4.51 -15.34
N TYR A 93 -5.61 -4.40 -15.94
CA TYR A 93 -5.11 -5.36 -16.91
C TYR A 93 -3.85 -6.06 -16.38
N PRO A 94 -3.51 -7.27 -16.88
CA PRO A 94 -2.26 -7.95 -16.52
C PRO A 94 -1.01 -7.07 -16.68
N ALA A 95 -1.02 -6.15 -17.65
CA ALA A 95 0.04 -5.18 -17.91
C ALA A 95 0.16 -4.04 -16.86
N ASP A 96 -0.82 -3.91 -15.97
CA ASP A 96 -0.82 -2.98 -14.83
C ASP A 96 -0.23 -3.62 -13.57
N SER A 97 0.17 -4.89 -13.64
CA SER A 97 0.95 -5.53 -12.58
C SER A 97 2.27 -4.80 -12.37
N GLY A 98 2.69 -4.67 -11.12
CA GLY A 98 3.94 -4.02 -10.77
C GLY A 98 3.92 -3.35 -9.41
N GLN A 99 5.00 -2.61 -9.16
CA GLN A 99 5.27 -1.99 -7.88
C GLN A 99 4.85 -0.52 -7.90
N TYR A 100 3.96 -0.13 -6.98
CA TYR A 100 3.38 1.21 -6.86
C TYR A 100 3.85 1.94 -5.61
N TRP A 101 4.10 3.25 -5.73
CA TRP A 101 4.38 4.16 -4.61
C TRP A 101 3.99 5.59 -4.98
N CYS A 102 3.69 6.39 -3.96
CA CYS A 102 3.53 7.83 -4.09
C CYS A 102 4.90 8.50 -3.93
N GLU A 103 5.20 9.44 -4.83
CA GLU A 103 6.38 10.28 -4.78
C GLU A 103 5.95 11.74 -4.62
N THR A 104 6.56 12.41 -3.63
CA THR A 104 6.44 13.86 -3.40
C THR A 104 7.80 14.53 -3.55
N LYS A 105 7.87 15.84 -3.34
CA LYS A 105 9.10 16.64 -3.55
C LYS A 105 10.29 16.26 -2.66
N GLY A 106 10.07 15.51 -1.58
CA GLY A 106 11.13 15.11 -0.66
C GLY A 106 10.97 13.70 -0.08
N GLU A 107 9.81 13.07 -0.27
CA GLU A 107 9.50 11.79 0.35
C GLU A 107 8.83 10.79 -0.61
N ARG A 108 9.13 9.51 -0.38
CA ARG A 108 8.50 8.36 -1.05
C ARG A 108 7.70 7.57 -0.01
N SER A 109 6.47 7.22 -0.37
CA SER A 109 5.60 6.42 0.50
C SER A 109 6.06 4.97 0.64
N ASN A 110 5.31 4.21 1.45
CA ASN A 110 5.33 2.75 1.35
C ASN A 110 5.06 2.30 -0.09
N THR A 111 5.60 1.14 -0.40
CA THR A 111 5.57 0.56 -1.73
C THR A 111 4.70 -0.70 -1.68
N VAL A 112 3.75 -0.81 -2.61
CA VAL A 112 2.84 -1.96 -2.73
C VAL A 112 3.09 -2.65 -4.07
N ASN A 113 3.02 -3.97 -4.10
CA ASN A 113 3.18 -4.73 -5.35
C ASN A 113 1.86 -5.44 -5.64
N ILE A 114 1.25 -5.12 -6.79
CA ILE A 114 0.01 -5.76 -7.22
C ILE A 114 0.25 -6.70 -8.39
N THR A 115 -0.52 -7.77 -8.43
CA THR A 115 -0.56 -8.72 -9.53
C THR A 115 -1.98 -8.77 -10.09
N VAL A 116 -2.10 -8.55 -11.39
CA VAL A 116 -3.36 -8.66 -12.11
C VAL A 116 -3.34 -9.91 -12.97
N THR A 117 -4.22 -10.86 -12.68
CA THR A 117 -4.32 -12.14 -13.39
C THR A 117 -5.52 -12.14 -14.33
N ALA A 118 -5.37 -12.64 -15.56
CA ALA A 118 -6.50 -12.80 -16.47
C ALA A 118 -7.53 -13.80 -15.89
N GLU A 119 -8.83 -13.49 -15.97
CA GLU A 119 -9.93 -14.33 -15.49
C GLU A 119 -9.87 -15.70 -16.14
N SER A 120 -9.59 -16.71 -15.31
CA SER A 120 -10.16 -18.06 -15.39
C SER A 120 -9.47 -18.94 -14.36
N VAL A 121 -10.00 -18.94 -13.14
CA VAL A 121 -9.66 -19.98 -12.17
C VAL A 121 -10.95 -20.70 -11.81
N ILE A 122 -11.13 -21.90 -12.35
CA ILE A 122 -12.23 -22.78 -11.94
C ILE A 122 -11.73 -23.59 -10.75
N LEU A 123 -12.34 -23.36 -9.58
CA LEU A 123 -12.13 -24.19 -8.41
C LEU A 123 -13.00 -25.45 -8.54
N GLU A 124 -12.40 -26.55 -8.99
CA GLU A 124 -13.07 -27.84 -8.98
C GLU A 124 -13.00 -28.45 -7.58
N SER A 125 -14.09 -28.33 -6.81
CA SER A 125 -14.26 -29.06 -5.55
C SER A 125 -14.93 -30.42 -5.81
N PRO A 126 -14.42 -31.53 -5.28
CA PRO A 126 -15.11 -32.82 -5.34
C PRO A 126 -16.50 -32.72 -4.69
N ALA A 127 -17.55 -33.20 -5.37
CA ALA A 127 -18.95 -33.09 -4.92
C ALA A 127 -19.27 -33.87 -3.62
N LEU A 128 -18.32 -34.64 -3.08
CA LEU A 128 -18.50 -35.50 -1.91
C LEU A 128 -17.27 -35.39 -0.98
N VAL A 129 -17.46 -34.70 0.14
CA VAL A 129 -16.49 -34.63 1.24
C VAL A 129 -16.95 -35.61 2.32
N PHE A 130 -16.14 -36.65 2.58
CA PHE A 130 -16.32 -37.53 3.73
C PHE A 130 -15.33 -37.12 4.82
N GLU A 131 -15.77 -37.08 6.07
CA GLU A 131 -14.96 -36.68 7.22
C GLU A 131 -13.70 -37.56 7.31
N GLY A 132 -12.52 -36.94 7.30
CA GLY A 132 -11.22 -37.64 7.44
C GLY A 132 -10.39 -37.84 6.17
N THR A 133 -10.78 -37.29 5.00
CA THR A 133 -9.94 -37.37 3.77
C THR A 133 -9.30 -36.03 3.43
N LEU A 134 -7.96 -35.96 3.41
CA LEU A 134 -7.22 -34.84 2.80
C LEU A 134 -7.31 -34.97 1.27
N ARG A 135 -8.19 -34.21 0.62
CA ARG A 135 -8.20 -34.07 -0.85
C ARG A 135 -7.57 -32.74 -1.23
N ALA A 136 -6.68 -32.77 -2.21
CA ALA A 136 -6.08 -31.57 -2.78
C ALA A 136 -7.14 -30.78 -3.55
N LEU A 137 -7.20 -29.46 -3.32
CA LEU A 137 -7.93 -28.54 -4.18
C LEU A 137 -7.13 -28.38 -5.48
N THR A 138 -7.74 -28.68 -6.61
CA THR A 138 -7.12 -28.49 -7.93
C THR A 138 -7.57 -27.15 -8.50
N PHE A 139 -6.59 -26.31 -8.83
CA PHE A 139 -6.81 -25.04 -9.53
C PHE A 139 -6.48 -25.23 -11.01
N SER A 140 -7.48 -25.13 -11.88
CA SER A 140 -7.29 -25.21 -13.33
C SER A 140 -7.39 -23.81 -13.93
N SER A 141 -6.39 -23.42 -14.73
CA SER A 141 -6.33 -22.11 -15.38
C SER A 141 -6.72 -22.24 -16.85
N CYS A 142 -7.78 -21.54 -17.31
CA CYS A 142 -8.29 -21.65 -18.68
C CYS A 142 -7.81 -20.49 -19.57
N TYR A 143 -6.58 -20.58 -20.07
CA TYR A 143 -6.11 -19.65 -21.09
C TYR A 143 -6.69 -20.03 -22.47
N GLY A 144 -7.78 -19.38 -22.92
CA GLY A 144 -8.30 -19.62 -24.26
C GLY A 144 -9.56 -18.85 -24.63
N LEU A 145 -9.46 -17.97 -25.63
CA LEU A 145 -10.59 -17.37 -26.33
C LEU A 145 -11.50 -18.45 -26.94
N LEU A 146 -12.82 -18.23 -26.84
CA LEU A 146 -13.93 -18.96 -27.49
C LEU A 146 -14.46 -20.23 -26.78
N SER A 147 -14.84 -20.15 -25.50
CA SER A 147 -16.13 -20.68 -24.99
C SER A 147 -16.21 -20.62 -23.46
N PRO A 148 -17.38 -20.31 -22.85
CA PRO A 148 -17.55 -20.34 -21.40
C PRO A 148 -17.73 -21.77 -20.83
N PHE A 149 -17.61 -22.83 -21.65
CA PHE A 149 -17.86 -24.22 -21.26
C PHE A 149 -16.72 -25.19 -21.53
N SER A 150 -15.57 -24.75 -22.05
CA SER A 150 -14.41 -25.63 -22.22
C SER A 150 -13.09 -24.95 -21.84
N CYS A 151 -12.52 -25.42 -20.72
CA CYS A 151 -11.32 -26.23 -20.84
C CYS A 151 -11.78 -27.64 -21.32
#